data_AF-A0A961S770-F1
#
_entry.id   AF-A0A961S770-F1
#
_cell.length_a   1.000
_cell.length_b   1.000
_cell.length_c   1.000
_cell.angle_alpha   90.00
_cell.angle_beta   90.00
_cell.angle_gamma   90.00
#
_symmetry.space_group_name_H-M   'P 1'
#
loop_
_entity.id
_entity.type
_entity.pdbx_description
1 polymer ?
#
loop_
_entity_poly.entity_id
_entity_poly.type
_entity_poly.pdbx_seq_one_letter_code
_entity_poly.pdbx_strand_id
1 'polypeptide(L)'
;DGLRLALPVMRRRFPLPILHNWSSPVNFHGMPHVDSDAAGSAMTCLLKKIGHPLLLHSVPTGGPLWGALTAAAGHVAVIETWERAVLQPKGTFADWFETNFERKRRKEYRRLRSRLSEQGAFETSSLKPGDDVASWVNDFVMLEAAGWKGSRGTAMQADTRTVAALHEACMALSLSGRLRFWKLTLDGKPIAMLFALVDGTEAWLGKIAYDETLSR
;
A
#
# COMPACT_ATOMS: atom_id res chain seq x y z
N ASP A 1 3.17 31.86 -6.63
CA ASP A 1 4.16 30.76 -6.78
C ASP A 1 4.02 29.74 -5.67
N GLY A 2 3.24 28.69 -5.92
CA GLY A 2 3.08 27.55 -5.01
C GLY A 2 3.84 26.32 -5.52
N LEU A 3 4.11 25.37 -4.63
CA LEU A 3 4.68 24.07 -5.00
C LEU A 3 3.64 23.30 -5.86
N ARG A 4 3.85 23.27 -7.18
CA ARG A 4 2.94 22.62 -8.14
C ARG A 4 3.27 21.15 -8.42
N LEU A 5 4.47 20.71 -8.04
CA LEU A 5 4.92 19.34 -8.22
C LEU A 5 5.97 18.97 -7.17
N ALA A 6 5.84 17.78 -6.60
CA ALA A 6 6.87 17.13 -5.81
C ALA A 6 7.09 15.68 -6.28
N LEU A 7 8.35 15.34 -6.58
CA LEU A 7 8.77 13.99 -6.91
C LEU A 7 10.11 13.71 -6.22
N PRO A 8 10.15 12.91 -5.14
CA PRO A 8 11.42 12.46 -4.60
C PRO A 8 12.13 11.60 -5.65
N VAL A 9 13.35 11.99 -6.03
CA VAL A 9 14.16 11.28 -7.03
C VAL A 9 15.47 10.82 -6.42
N MET A 10 15.90 9.64 -6.82
CA MET A 10 17.23 9.10 -6.57
C MET A 10 18.05 9.13 -7.85
N ARG A 11 19.35 9.43 -7.72
CA ARG A 11 20.28 9.43 -8.85
C ARG A 11 21.06 8.12 -8.86
N ARG A 12 20.96 7.36 -9.96
CA ARG A 12 21.83 6.20 -10.22
C ARG A 12 22.81 6.54 -11.33
N ARG A 13 24.05 6.06 -11.22
CA ARG A 13 25.08 6.15 -12.26
C ARG A 13 25.46 4.74 -12.71
N PHE A 14 24.93 4.28 -13.85
CA PHE A 14 25.54 3.23 -14.69
C PHE A 14 24.65 2.91 -15.91
N PRO A 15 25.12 2.98 -17.18
CA PRO A 15 26.31 3.64 -17.70
C PRO A 15 26.17 5.18 -17.88
N LEU A 16 24.96 5.74 -17.73
CA LEU A 16 24.66 7.19 -17.74
C LEU A 16 23.94 7.60 -16.44
N PRO A 17 23.97 8.88 -16.03
CA PRO A 17 23.17 9.35 -14.89
C PRO A 17 21.68 9.30 -15.24
N ILE A 18 20.93 8.50 -14.49
CA ILE A 18 19.48 8.38 -14.60
C ILE A 18 18.88 8.80 -13.26
N LEU A 19 17.86 9.65 -13.30
CA LEU A 19 17.00 9.92 -12.16
C LEU A 19 15.90 8.87 -12.15
N HIS A 20 15.57 8.35 -10.97
CA HIS A 20 14.38 7.51 -10.82
C HIS A 20 13.58 7.96 -9.61
N ASN A 21 12.26 7.80 -9.67
CA ASN A 21 11.42 8.09 -8.52
C ASN A 21 11.80 7.19 -7.34
N TRP A 22 11.75 7.75 -6.13
CA TRP A 22 11.91 6.97 -4.92
C TRP A 22 10.74 6.00 -4.75
N SER A 23 11.05 4.74 -4.51
CA SER A 23 10.09 3.70 -4.15
C SER A 23 10.50 3.07 -2.83
N SER A 24 9.51 2.65 -2.04
CA SER A 24 9.72 1.94 -0.78
C SER A 24 8.77 0.74 -0.70
N PRO A 25 9.06 -0.25 0.17
CA PRO A 25 8.16 -1.39 0.39
C PRO A 25 6.78 -1.01 0.96
N VAL A 26 6.58 0.23 1.40
CA VAL A 26 5.34 0.73 1.98
C VAL A 26 4.61 1.73 1.07
N ASN A 27 5.16 2.06 -0.11
CA ASN A 27 4.52 2.95 -1.07
C ASN A 27 3.52 2.17 -1.95
N PHE A 28 2.33 2.73 -2.16
CA PHE A 28 1.30 2.10 -3.00
C PHE A 28 1.50 2.34 -4.50
N HIS A 29 2.02 3.51 -4.87
CA HIS A 29 2.28 3.92 -6.23
C HIS A 29 3.48 4.88 -6.29
N GLY A 30 4.07 5.04 -7.48
CA GLY A 30 5.21 5.92 -7.71
C GLY A 30 4.86 7.28 -8.35
N MET A 31 3.58 7.66 -8.34
CA MET A 31 3.11 8.91 -8.94
C MET A 31 3.76 10.14 -8.28
N PRO A 32 4.23 11.12 -9.05
CA PRO A 32 4.52 12.46 -8.54
C PRO A 32 3.26 13.09 -7.93
N HIS A 33 3.43 13.84 -6.84
CA HIS A 33 2.37 14.71 -6.36
C HIS A 33 2.34 15.94 -7.27
N VAL A 34 1.25 16.13 -7.99
CA VAL A 34 1.11 17.23 -8.95
C VAL A 34 -0.24 17.90 -8.72
N ASP A 35 -0.23 19.23 -8.75
CA ASP A 35 -1.44 20.03 -8.80
C ASP A 35 -2.24 19.69 -10.07
N SER A 36 -3.50 19.32 -9.92
CA SER A 36 -4.37 18.90 -11.02
C SER A 36 -4.51 19.96 -12.10
N ASP A 37 -4.50 21.23 -11.71
CA ASP A 37 -4.77 22.36 -12.61
C ASP A 37 -3.50 22.81 -13.34
N ALA A 38 -2.34 22.36 -12.86
CA ALA A 38 -1.04 22.75 -13.41
C ALA A 38 -0.24 21.59 -14.00
N ALA A 39 -0.80 20.39 -14.10
CA ALA A 39 -0.05 19.16 -14.37
C ALA A 39 0.85 19.23 -15.62
N GLY A 40 0.34 19.70 -16.75
CA GLY A 40 1.12 19.85 -17.99
C GLY A 40 2.27 20.85 -17.84
N SER A 41 2.00 22.02 -17.26
CA SER A 41 3.02 23.06 -17.06
C SER A 41 4.10 22.63 -16.05
N ALA A 42 3.69 21.94 -14.98
CA ALA A 42 4.57 21.47 -13.93
C ALA A 42 5.48 20.35 -14.44
N MET A 43 4.94 19.41 -15.21
CA MET A 43 5.70 18.32 -15.82
C MET A 43 6.70 18.84 -16.85
N THR A 44 6.28 19.79 -17.70
CA THR A 44 7.17 20.46 -18.65
C THR A 44 8.34 21.16 -17.92
N CYS A 45 8.04 21.88 -16.84
CA CYS A 45 9.06 22.54 -16.03
C CYS A 45 10.03 21.53 -15.40
N LEU A 46 9.50 20.45 -14.82
CA LEU A 46 10.30 19.36 -14.25
C LEU A 46 11.26 18.78 -15.27
N LEU A 47 10.74 18.31 -16.42
CA LEU A 47 11.54 17.63 -17.44
C LEU A 47 12.60 18.54 -18.06
N LYS A 48 12.31 19.83 -18.24
CA LYS A 48 13.31 20.83 -18.67
C LYS A 48 14.40 21.05 -17.63
N LYS A 49 14.05 21.06 -16.34
CA LYS A 49 14.98 21.36 -15.24
C LYS A 49 15.90 20.18 -14.89
N ILE A 50 15.42 18.94 -14.98
CA ILE A 50 16.20 17.76 -14.58
C ILE A 50 17.35 17.43 -15.54
N GLY A 51 17.22 17.77 -16.84
CA GLY A 51 18.28 17.60 -17.84
C GLY A 51 18.83 16.18 -17.99
N HIS A 52 18.16 15.18 -17.43
CA HIS A 52 18.58 13.78 -17.37
C HIS A 52 17.39 12.88 -17.67
N PRO A 53 17.61 11.66 -18.21
CA PRO A 53 16.55 10.66 -18.32
C PRO A 53 15.91 10.40 -16.94
N LEU A 54 14.57 10.35 -16.94
CA LEU A 54 13.76 10.05 -15.77
C LEU A 54 13.11 8.67 -15.94
N LEU A 55 13.46 7.74 -15.07
CA LEU A 55 12.85 6.42 -14.97
C LEU A 55 11.77 6.42 -13.89
N LEU A 56 10.52 6.24 -14.28
CA LEU A 56 9.40 6.18 -13.35
C LEU A 56 8.93 4.73 -13.17
N HIS A 57 8.89 4.29 -11.92
CA HIS A 57 8.37 2.99 -11.51
C HIS A 57 6.97 3.15 -10.92
N SER A 58 6.08 2.19 -11.17
CA SER A 58 4.75 2.11 -10.55
C SER A 58 3.88 3.35 -10.77
N VAL A 59 3.97 3.96 -11.96
CA VAL A 59 3.11 5.08 -12.39
C VAL A 59 2.06 4.54 -13.37
N PRO A 60 0.77 4.89 -13.21
CA PRO A 60 -0.27 4.50 -14.16
C PRO A 60 0.04 5.00 -15.57
N THR A 61 -0.10 4.13 -16.57
CA THR A 61 0.08 4.45 -18.01
C THR A 61 -1.22 5.00 -18.64
N GLY A 62 -2.01 5.73 -17.86
CA GLY A 62 -3.29 6.28 -18.26
C GLY A 62 -3.70 7.48 -17.39
N GLY A 63 -4.75 8.17 -17.79
CA GLY A 63 -5.27 9.33 -17.07
C GLY A 63 -4.45 10.62 -17.24
N PRO A 64 -4.80 11.69 -16.48
CA PRO A 64 -4.29 13.04 -16.71
C PRO A 64 -2.78 13.17 -16.53
N LEU A 65 -2.19 12.52 -15.52
CA LEU A 65 -0.75 12.56 -15.27
C LEU A 65 0.04 11.95 -16.45
N TRP A 66 -0.39 10.79 -16.94
CA TRP A 66 0.25 10.13 -18.07
C TRP A 66 0.19 11.02 -19.33
N GLY A 67 -0.97 11.62 -19.61
CA GLY A 67 -1.13 12.58 -20.71
C GLY A 67 -0.23 13.81 -20.56
N ALA A 68 -0.12 14.38 -19.36
CA ALA A 68 0.78 15.50 -19.09
C ALA A 68 2.26 15.11 -19.27
N LEU A 69 2.64 13.88 -18.88
CA LEU A 69 3.99 13.37 -19.03
C LEU A 69 4.37 13.12 -20.49
N THR A 70 3.52 12.45 -21.26
CA THR A 70 3.80 12.15 -22.67
C THR A 70 3.78 13.40 -23.54
N ALA A 71 2.94 14.39 -23.23
CA ALA A 71 2.93 15.67 -23.93
C ALA A 71 4.18 16.53 -23.64
N ALA A 72 4.74 16.44 -22.44
CA ALA A 72 5.89 17.24 -22.01
C ALA A 72 7.25 16.62 -22.38
N ALA A 73 7.33 15.30 -22.50
CA ALA A 73 8.57 14.57 -22.77
C ALA A 73 8.91 14.55 -24.27
N GLY A 74 10.19 14.76 -24.60
CA GLY A 74 10.67 14.60 -25.98
C GLY A 74 10.72 13.14 -26.45
N HIS A 75 10.79 12.19 -25.52
CA HIS A 75 10.74 10.76 -25.78
C HIS A 75 10.19 10.03 -24.55
N VAL A 76 9.31 9.05 -24.77
CA VAL A 76 8.77 8.16 -23.72
C VAL A 76 8.83 6.73 -24.22
N ALA A 77 9.37 5.84 -23.39
CA ALA A 77 9.37 4.40 -23.62
C ALA A 77 8.81 3.70 -22.38
N VAL A 78 7.90 2.75 -22.59
CA VAL A 78 7.37 1.89 -21.54
C VAL A 78 8.22 0.63 -21.49
N ILE A 79 8.92 0.43 -20.37
CA ILE A 79 9.85 -0.70 -20.19
C ILE A 79 9.10 -1.95 -19.74
N GLU A 80 8.15 -1.79 -18.81
CA GLU A 80 7.38 -2.87 -18.22
C GLU A 80 5.97 -2.36 -17.88
N THR A 81 4.98 -3.22 -18.10
CA THR A 81 3.60 -3.01 -17.67
C THR A 81 3.11 -4.21 -16.88
N TRP A 82 2.20 -3.95 -15.95
CA TRP A 82 1.55 -4.96 -15.15
C TRP A 82 0.19 -4.41 -14.70
N GLU A 83 -0.74 -5.31 -14.40
CA GLU A 83 -2.07 -4.94 -13.92
C GLU A 83 -2.26 -5.38 -12.47
N ARG A 84 -2.88 -4.52 -11.67
CA ARG A 84 -3.31 -4.86 -10.31
C ARG A 84 -4.71 -5.41 -10.35
N ALA A 85 -4.94 -6.51 -9.64
CA ALA A 85 -6.29 -6.90 -9.28
C ALA A 85 -6.95 -5.77 -8.47
N VAL A 86 -8.11 -5.31 -8.94
CA VAL A 86 -8.93 -4.31 -8.27
C VAL A 86 -10.24 -4.96 -7.87
N LEU A 87 -10.63 -4.77 -6.61
CA LEU A 87 -11.96 -5.12 -6.16
C LEU A 87 -12.88 -3.91 -6.30
N GLN A 88 -13.94 -4.04 -7.09
CA GLN A 88 -14.99 -3.03 -7.24
C GLN A 88 -16.31 -3.56 -6.67
N PRO A 89 -16.49 -3.54 -5.34
CA PRO A 89 -17.68 -4.07 -4.72
C PRO A 89 -18.89 -3.17 -5.05
N LYS A 90 -20.05 -3.79 -5.31
CA LYS A 90 -21.32 -3.09 -5.53
C LYS A 90 -22.34 -3.59 -4.51
N GLY A 91 -23.19 -2.67 -4.04
CA GLY A 91 -24.21 -2.99 -3.05
C GLY A 91 -23.64 -3.22 -1.66
N THR A 92 -24.35 -4.00 -0.84
CA THR A 92 -23.90 -4.30 0.51
C THR A 92 -22.81 -5.36 0.52
N PHE A 93 -22.02 -5.43 1.61
CA PHE A 93 -21.07 -6.52 1.79
C PHE A 93 -21.77 -7.89 1.77
N ALA A 94 -22.97 -8.01 2.34
CA ALA A 94 -23.72 -9.26 2.37
C ALA A 94 -24.07 -9.74 0.96
N ASP A 95 -24.62 -8.86 0.12
CA ASP A 95 -24.97 -9.18 -1.26
C ASP A 95 -23.72 -9.53 -2.08
N TRP A 96 -22.69 -8.68 -1.98
CA TRP A 96 -21.42 -8.92 -2.66
C TRP A 96 -20.80 -10.27 -2.26
N PHE A 97 -20.80 -10.59 -0.97
CA PHE A 97 -20.24 -11.83 -0.45
C PHE A 97 -21.02 -13.07 -0.88
N GLU A 98 -22.36 -13.01 -0.88
CA GLU A 98 -23.21 -14.12 -1.36
C GLU A 98 -23.05 -14.36 -2.86
N THR A 99 -22.96 -13.30 -3.67
CA THR A 99 -22.83 -13.40 -5.13
C THR A 99 -21.44 -13.81 -5.59
N ASN A 100 -20.37 -13.33 -4.95
CA ASN A 100 -18.99 -13.52 -5.43
C ASN A 100 -18.28 -14.74 -4.83
N PHE A 101 -18.84 -15.36 -3.79
CA PHE A 101 -18.27 -16.57 -3.19
C PHE A 101 -19.25 -17.74 -3.21
N GLU A 102 -18.80 -18.85 -3.79
CA GLU A 102 -19.54 -20.10 -3.77
C GLU A 102 -19.88 -20.53 -2.33
N ARG A 103 -21.04 -21.19 -2.18
CA ARG A 103 -21.51 -21.73 -0.89
C ARG A 103 -20.44 -22.57 -0.17
N LYS A 104 -19.63 -23.34 -0.92
CA LYS A 104 -18.52 -24.14 -0.39
C LYS A 104 -17.46 -23.26 0.27
N ARG A 105 -17.01 -22.19 -0.40
CA ARG A 105 -16.02 -21.25 0.15
C ARG A 105 -16.54 -20.49 1.36
N ARG A 106 -17.81 -20.05 1.34
CA ARG A 106 -18.45 -19.40 2.50
C ARG A 106 -18.61 -20.34 3.70
N LYS A 107 -18.90 -21.63 3.47
CA LYS A 107 -18.87 -22.65 4.53
C LYS A 107 -17.46 -22.84 5.09
N GLU A 108 -16.45 -22.82 4.22
CA GLU A 108 -15.05 -22.95 4.62
C GLU A 108 -14.59 -21.80 5.53
N TYR A 109 -14.90 -20.54 5.21
CA TYR A 109 -14.57 -19.42 6.10
C TYR A 109 -15.19 -19.55 7.50
N ARG A 110 -16.45 -20.02 7.57
CA ARG A 110 -17.11 -20.30 8.86
C ARG A 110 -16.42 -21.45 9.60
N ARG A 111 -16.01 -22.50 8.89
CA ARG A 111 -15.27 -23.63 9.48
C ARG A 111 -13.91 -23.18 10.03
N LEU A 112 -13.16 -22.39 9.28
CA LEU A 112 -11.86 -21.86 9.71
C LEU A 112 -12.01 -20.97 10.94
N ARG A 113 -13.04 -20.12 10.98
CA ARG A 113 -13.36 -19.32 12.17
C ARG A 113 -13.67 -20.20 13.39
N SER A 114 -14.51 -21.23 13.24
CA SER A 114 -14.82 -22.18 14.32
C SER A 114 -13.56 -22.87 14.85
N ARG A 115 -12.71 -23.38 13.95
CA ARG A 115 -11.46 -24.07 14.32
C ARG A 115 -10.48 -23.17 15.07
N LEU A 116 -10.46 -21.87 14.77
CA LEU A 116 -9.67 -20.91 15.54
C LEU A 116 -10.30 -20.70 16.93
N SER A 117 -11.62 -20.54 17.00
CA SER A 117 -12.35 -20.42 18.28
C SER A 117 -12.26 -21.67 19.16
N GLU A 118 -12.04 -22.85 18.58
CA GLU A 118 -11.80 -24.10 19.33
C GLU A 118 -10.41 -24.16 19.97
N GLN A 119 -9.44 -23.37 19.47
CA GLN A 119 -8.07 -23.32 19.99
C GLN A 119 -7.90 -22.28 21.10
N GLY A 120 -8.80 -21.30 21.21
CA GLY A 120 -8.72 -20.20 22.17
C GLY A 120 -9.71 -19.07 21.88
N ALA A 121 -9.56 -17.95 22.59
CA ALA A 121 -10.39 -16.77 22.42
C ALA A 121 -10.06 -16.04 21.10
N PHE A 122 -10.82 -16.37 20.05
CA PHE A 122 -10.68 -15.75 18.73
C PHE A 122 -11.50 -14.45 18.61
N GLU A 123 -10.85 -13.34 18.27
CA GLU A 123 -11.50 -12.05 18.07
C GLU A 123 -11.10 -11.38 16.75
N THR A 124 -11.97 -10.49 16.27
CA THR A 124 -11.74 -9.65 15.10
C THR A 124 -11.86 -8.20 15.50
N SER A 125 -10.85 -7.40 15.22
CA SER A 125 -10.80 -5.98 15.58
C SER A 125 -10.50 -5.13 14.36
N SER A 126 -11.05 -3.92 14.33
CA SER A 126 -10.67 -2.86 13.41
C SER A 126 -10.27 -1.62 14.21
N LEU A 127 -9.24 -0.93 13.76
CA LEU A 127 -8.80 0.33 14.35
C LEU A 127 -9.93 1.36 14.31
N LYS A 128 -10.24 1.95 15.46
CA LYS A 128 -11.25 3.00 15.65
C LYS A 128 -10.60 4.37 15.86
N PRO A 129 -11.32 5.48 15.59
CA PRO A 129 -10.86 6.80 15.98
C PRO A 129 -10.54 6.86 17.48
N GLY A 130 -9.35 7.32 17.83
CA GLY A 130 -8.86 7.41 19.21
C GLY A 130 -8.08 6.20 19.73
N ASP A 131 -8.03 5.10 18.98
CA ASP A 131 -7.19 3.95 19.34
C ASP A 131 -5.68 4.30 19.23
N ASP A 132 -4.85 3.58 20.00
CA ASP A 132 -3.39 3.71 19.93
C ASP A 132 -2.83 3.08 18.65
N VAL A 133 -2.72 3.89 17.60
CA VAL A 133 -2.17 3.50 16.29
C VAL A 133 -0.75 2.92 16.41
N ALA A 134 0.08 3.43 17.34
CA ALA A 134 1.46 2.96 17.46
C ALA A 134 1.51 1.50 17.90
N SER A 135 0.64 1.10 18.83
CA SER A 135 0.47 -0.30 19.24
C SER A 135 0.07 -1.20 18.06
N TRP A 136 -0.86 -0.76 17.21
CA TRP A 136 -1.26 -1.54 16.02
C TRP A 136 -0.13 -1.69 14.99
N VAL A 137 0.68 -0.65 14.78
CA VAL A 137 1.84 -0.73 13.88
C VAL A 137 2.91 -1.66 14.47
N ASN A 138 3.16 -1.59 15.78
CA ASN A 138 4.11 -2.47 16.47
C ASN A 138 3.69 -3.94 16.37
N ASP A 139 2.43 -4.25 16.68
CA ASP A 139 1.85 -5.59 16.53
C ASP A 139 2.06 -6.13 15.10
N PHE A 140 1.80 -5.29 14.11
CA PHE A 140 1.94 -5.64 12.70
C PHE A 140 3.39 -5.90 12.30
N VAL A 141 4.33 -5.05 12.72
CA VAL A 141 5.77 -5.22 12.43
C VAL A 141 6.32 -6.48 13.09
N MET A 142 5.93 -6.74 14.33
CA MET A 142 6.31 -7.97 15.04
C MET A 142 5.77 -9.23 14.34
N LEU A 143 4.49 -9.21 13.94
CA LEU A 143 3.88 -10.33 13.21
C LEU A 143 4.50 -10.53 11.82
N GLU A 144 4.81 -9.45 11.09
CA GLU A 144 5.40 -9.53 9.76
C GLU A 144 6.82 -10.11 9.79
N ALA A 145 7.59 -9.78 10.82
CA ALA A 145 8.93 -10.31 11.03
C ALA A 145 8.94 -11.80 11.43
N ALA A 146 7.88 -12.28 12.11
CA ALA A 146 7.76 -13.66 12.52
C ALA A 146 7.38 -14.63 11.37
N GLY A 147 6.80 -14.13 10.27
CA GLY A 147 6.38 -14.95 9.12
C GLY A 147 7.45 -15.13 8.02
N TRP A 148 7.06 -15.74 6.88
CA TRP A 148 7.92 -16.04 5.72
C TRP A 148 8.72 -14.87 5.12
N LYS A 149 8.37 -13.62 5.45
CA LYS A 149 9.12 -12.43 5.01
C LYS A 149 10.34 -12.17 5.88
N GLY A 150 10.31 -12.56 7.15
CA GLY A 150 11.47 -12.59 8.04
C GLY A 150 12.53 -13.57 7.56
N SER A 151 12.13 -14.77 7.13
CA SER A 151 13.06 -15.81 6.65
C SER A 151 13.73 -15.48 5.30
N ARG A 152 13.15 -14.56 4.50
CA ARG A 152 13.74 -14.05 3.25
C ARG A 152 14.49 -12.72 3.41
N GLY A 153 14.59 -12.18 4.62
CA GLY A 153 15.28 -10.91 4.88
C GLY A 153 14.61 -9.67 4.30
N THR A 154 13.32 -9.75 3.94
CA THR A 154 12.54 -8.62 3.39
C THR A 154 11.51 -8.06 4.38
N ALA A 155 11.55 -8.53 5.63
CA ALA A 155 10.75 -7.98 6.71
C ALA A 155 11.06 -6.50 6.92
N MET A 156 10.02 -5.71 7.18
CA MET A 156 10.15 -4.27 7.45
C MET A 156 11.02 -4.02 8.70
N GLN A 157 11.00 -4.94 9.66
CA GLN A 157 11.82 -4.84 10.87
C GLN A 157 13.34 -4.83 10.57
N ALA A 158 13.78 -5.37 9.43
CA ALA A 158 15.19 -5.35 9.05
C ALA A 158 15.71 -3.93 8.72
N ASP A 159 14.82 -2.97 8.49
CA ASP A 159 15.17 -1.56 8.26
C ASP A 159 14.39 -0.64 9.20
N THR A 160 15.07 -0.12 10.22
CA THR A 160 14.51 0.81 11.21
C THR A 160 13.90 2.06 10.54
N ARG A 161 14.42 2.50 9.39
CA ARG A 161 13.86 3.65 8.67
C ARG A 161 12.50 3.33 8.05
N THR A 162 12.34 2.11 7.52
CA THR A 162 11.06 1.65 6.99
C THR A 162 10.02 1.50 8.10
N VAL A 163 10.40 1.01 9.28
CA VAL A 163 9.51 0.96 10.45
C VAL A 163 9.08 2.36 10.88
N ALA A 164 10.03 3.29 11.03
CA ALA A 164 9.72 4.68 11.40
C ALA A 164 8.80 5.35 10.37
N ALA A 165 9.07 5.18 9.08
CA ALA A 165 8.23 5.71 8.01
C ALA A 165 6.81 5.11 8.03
N LEU A 166 6.66 3.81 8.35
CA LEU A 166 5.35 3.19 8.51
C LEU A 166 4.58 3.78 9.69
N HIS A 167 5.24 3.99 10.83
CA HIS A 167 4.64 4.66 11.99
C HIS A 167 4.16 6.07 11.61
N GLU A 168 5.03 6.91 11.04
CA GLU A 168 4.70 8.28 10.65
C GLU A 168 3.53 8.31 9.65
N ALA A 169 3.55 7.43 8.64
CA ALA A 169 2.50 7.34 7.65
C ALA A 169 1.16 6.91 8.28
N CYS A 170 1.15 5.84 9.08
CA CYS A 170 -0.07 5.37 9.74
C CYS A 170 -0.63 6.41 10.71
N MET A 171 0.21 7.11 11.47
CA MET A 171 -0.23 8.20 12.34
C MET A 171 -0.89 9.33 11.53
N ALA A 172 -0.25 9.81 10.47
CA ALA A 172 -0.79 10.88 9.61
C ALA A 172 -2.10 10.46 8.91
N LEU A 173 -2.20 9.21 8.46
CA LEU A 173 -3.42 8.67 7.85
C LEU A 173 -4.53 8.52 8.88
N SER A 174 -4.21 8.08 10.11
CA SER A 174 -5.19 7.99 11.19
C SER A 174 -5.76 9.35 11.55
N LEU A 175 -4.89 10.35 11.74
CA LEU A 175 -5.29 11.74 12.04
C LEU A 175 -6.17 12.36 10.95
N SER A 176 -6.00 11.95 9.69
CA SER A 176 -6.83 12.39 8.57
C SER A 176 -8.05 11.49 8.29
N GLY A 177 -8.32 10.47 9.12
CA GLY A 177 -9.44 9.55 8.94
C GLY A 177 -9.29 8.57 7.76
N ARG A 178 -8.08 8.51 7.16
CA ARG A 178 -7.73 7.77 5.95
C ARG A 178 -7.06 6.42 6.21
N LEU A 179 -6.81 6.06 7.47
CA LEU A 179 -6.30 4.74 7.82
C LEU A 179 -7.45 3.75 8.05
N ARG A 180 -7.30 2.53 7.53
CA ARG A 180 -8.00 1.35 8.02
C ARG A 180 -6.97 0.33 8.46
N PHE A 181 -7.23 -0.33 9.59
CA PHE A 181 -6.37 -1.40 10.10
C PHE A 181 -7.27 -2.49 10.67
N TRP A 182 -7.00 -3.74 10.32
CA TRP A 182 -7.72 -4.91 10.79
C TRP A 182 -6.75 -5.89 11.43
N LYS A 183 -7.22 -6.54 12.50
CA LYS A 183 -6.47 -7.52 13.28
C LYS A 183 -7.39 -8.70 13.63
N LEU A 184 -6.87 -9.91 13.46
CA LEU A 184 -7.41 -11.13 14.03
C LEU A 184 -6.52 -11.52 15.21
N THR A 185 -7.12 -11.86 16.35
CA THR A 185 -6.38 -12.31 17.53
C THR A 185 -6.82 -13.70 17.99
N LEU A 186 -5.91 -14.42 18.64
CA LEU A 186 -6.17 -15.66 19.37
C LEU A 186 -5.54 -15.52 20.76
N ASP A 187 -6.35 -15.63 21.81
CA ASP A 187 -5.94 -15.38 23.21
C ASP A 187 -5.21 -14.03 23.39
N GLY A 188 -5.75 -12.99 22.72
CA GLY A 188 -5.20 -11.64 22.73
C GLY A 188 -3.96 -11.43 21.84
N LYS A 189 -3.39 -12.49 21.26
CA LYS A 189 -2.20 -12.38 20.39
C LYS A 189 -2.60 -12.14 18.93
N PRO A 190 -2.03 -11.14 18.24
CA PRO A 190 -2.26 -10.95 16.80
C PRO A 190 -1.82 -12.18 15.99
N ILE A 191 -2.72 -12.72 15.17
CA ILE A 191 -2.44 -13.86 14.27
C ILE A 191 -2.58 -13.52 12.79
N ALA A 192 -3.29 -12.44 12.44
CA ALA A 192 -3.34 -11.90 11.09
C ALA A 192 -3.69 -10.42 11.11
N MET A 193 -3.06 -9.63 10.25
CA MET A 193 -3.23 -8.19 10.19
C MET A 193 -3.12 -7.66 8.76
N LEU A 194 -3.88 -6.61 8.49
CA LEU A 194 -3.90 -5.88 7.22
C LEU A 194 -4.22 -4.42 7.49
N PHE A 195 -3.54 -3.50 6.81
CA PHE A 195 -3.93 -2.09 6.80
C PHE A 195 -4.27 -1.63 5.38
N ALA A 196 -4.96 -0.51 5.27
CA ALA A 196 -5.24 0.16 4.02
C ALA A 196 -5.21 1.68 4.19
N LEU A 197 -4.77 2.36 3.14
CA LEU A 197 -5.00 3.78 2.93
C LEU A 197 -6.32 3.94 2.19
N VAL A 198 -7.16 4.88 2.62
CA VAL A 198 -8.42 5.23 1.97
C VAL A 198 -8.35 6.68 1.52
N ASP A 199 -8.64 6.93 0.25
CA ASP A 199 -8.74 8.29 -0.31
C ASP A 199 -9.96 8.38 -1.22
N GLY A 200 -10.88 9.29 -0.91
CA GLY A 200 -12.18 9.37 -1.55
C GLY A 200 -12.92 8.01 -1.51
N THR A 201 -13.20 7.46 -2.69
CA THR A 201 -13.90 6.16 -2.87
C THR A 201 -12.96 4.98 -3.08
N GLU A 202 -11.64 5.20 -2.99
CA GLU A 202 -10.63 4.20 -3.27
C GLU A 202 -9.90 3.77 -2.00
N ALA A 203 -9.44 2.52 -1.99
CA ALA A 203 -8.63 1.98 -0.92
C ALA A 203 -7.47 1.16 -1.47
N TRP A 204 -6.26 1.37 -0.93
CA TRP A 204 -5.07 0.62 -1.27
C TRP A 204 -4.69 -0.29 -0.11
N LEU A 205 -4.75 -1.60 -0.35
CA LEU A 205 -4.40 -2.60 0.64
C LEU A 205 -2.88 -2.69 0.79
N GLY A 206 -2.43 -2.48 2.03
CA GLY A 206 -1.04 -2.59 2.45
C GLY A 206 -0.52 -4.02 2.46
N LYS A 207 0.63 -4.19 3.09
CA LYS A 207 1.17 -5.52 3.34
C LYS A 207 0.24 -6.29 4.29
N ILE A 208 0.08 -7.59 4.03
CA ILE A 208 -0.49 -8.54 4.98
C ILE A 208 0.63 -9.17 5.82
N ALA A 209 0.29 -9.45 7.07
CA ALA A 209 1.07 -10.25 8.01
C ALA A 209 0.16 -11.30 8.64
N TYR A 210 0.64 -12.54 8.80
CA TYR A 210 -0.10 -13.60 9.49
C TYR A 210 0.87 -14.62 10.09
N ASP A 211 0.42 -15.31 11.12
CA ASP A 211 1.14 -16.41 11.77
C ASP A 211 1.03 -17.67 10.90
N GLU A 212 2.17 -18.09 10.35
CA GLU A 212 2.24 -19.23 9.44
C GLU A 212 2.06 -20.57 10.15
N THR A 213 2.29 -20.64 11.45
CA THR A 213 2.08 -21.88 12.23
C THR A 213 0.60 -22.28 12.25
N LEU A 214 -0.28 -21.32 11.98
CA LEU A 214 -1.73 -21.47 11.86
C LEU A 214 -2.20 -21.60 10.40
N SER A 215 -1.29 -21.55 9.41
CA SER A 215 -1.61 -21.78 8.00
C SER A 215 -1.74 -23.28 7.72
N ARG A 216 -2.95 -23.81 7.83
CA ARG A 216 -3.28 -25.23 7.58
C ARG A 216 -4.50 -25.40 6.69
#